data_AF-A0A924RLB5-F1
#
_entry.id   AF-A0A924RLB5-F1
#
_cell.length_a   1.000
_cell.length_b   1.000
_cell.length_c   1.000
_cell.angle_alpha   90.00
_cell.angle_beta   90.00
_cell.angle_gamma   90.00
#
_symmetry.space_group_name_H-M   'P 1'
#
loop_
_entity.id
_entity.type
_entity.pdbx_description
1 polymer ?
#
loop_
_entity_poly.entity_id
_entity_poly.type
_entity_poly.pdbx_seq_one_letter_code
_entity_poly.pdbx_strand_id
1 'polypeptide(L)'
;MPGTSLVELRLLDGPNLYFTRAATKLVLDIGALSDLSAADATALATAVGLSRVRPGDPGSAHRQRFAMRLVARLVRRVALDAGTARLGLRVRAGSGLREVVVAYPWRHHDRAVALGQAVAQSLDACLDGCLQDTEGGLRAGAVVDERLAAASSAVRGVPAGRRPSAVRARVPVASVTGTNGKTTTTRLLAHIAMTAGLRTGWSSTDGVVVQG
;
A
#
# COMPACT_ATOMS: atom_id res chain seq x y z
N MET A 1 4.20 -20.58 14.80
CA MET A 1 5.09 -19.76 13.94
C MET A 1 4.34 -18.47 13.67
N PRO A 2 4.90 -17.29 13.95
CA PRO A 2 4.21 -16.05 13.61
C PRO A 2 3.97 -16.06 12.09
N GLY A 3 2.71 -15.87 11.69
CA GLY A 3 2.34 -15.76 10.28
C GLY A 3 2.91 -14.47 9.70
N THR A 4 3.17 -14.45 8.40
CA THR A 4 3.68 -13.25 7.74
C THR A 4 2.62 -12.14 7.80
N SER A 5 3.03 -10.89 8.05
CA SER A 5 2.11 -9.74 8.01
C SER A 5 1.59 -9.45 6.60
N LEU A 6 2.21 -9.99 5.55
CA LEU A 6 1.76 -9.79 4.17
C LEU A 6 0.51 -10.60 3.85
N VAL A 7 -0.62 -9.91 3.72
CA VAL A 7 -1.89 -10.49 3.27
C VAL A 7 -1.98 -10.48 1.74
N GLU A 8 -1.60 -9.37 1.11
CA GLU A 8 -1.65 -9.22 -0.35
C GLU A 8 -0.50 -8.33 -0.85
N LEU A 9 0.17 -8.74 -1.93
CA LEU A 9 1.02 -7.89 -2.76
C LEU A 9 0.49 -7.89 -4.19
N ARG A 10 0.06 -6.74 -4.68
CA ARG A 10 -0.42 -6.57 -6.05
C ARG A 10 0.25 -5.38 -6.73
N LEU A 11 0.73 -5.59 -7.96
CA LEU A 11 1.18 -4.49 -8.82
C LEU A 11 0.03 -4.05 -9.74
N LEU A 12 -0.27 -2.76 -9.69
CA LEU A 12 -1.25 -2.10 -10.56
C LEU A 12 -0.48 -1.42 -11.70
N ASP A 13 -0.73 -1.81 -12.95
CA ASP A 13 0.00 -1.32 -14.13
C ASP A 13 -0.46 0.07 -14.62
N GLY A 14 -1.60 0.57 -14.13
CA GLY A 14 -2.22 1.82 -14.60
C GLY A 14 -2.76 2.71 -13.49
N PRO A 15 -3.51 3.77 -13.86
CA PRO A 15 -4.25 4.59 -12.91
C PRO A 15 -5.15 3.75 -12.01
N ASN A 16 -5.19 4.09 -10.73
CA ASN A 16 -5.89 3.35 -9.70
C ASN A 16 -6.37 4.29 -8.59
N LEU A 17 -7.08 3.73 -7.60
CA LEU A 17 -7.63 4.48 -6.46
C LEU A 17 -6.56 5.27 -5.68
N TYR A 18 -5.31 4.81 -5.70
CA TYR A 18 -4.22 5.41 -4.94
C TYR A 18 -3.35 6.35 -5.77
N PHE A 19 -3.14 6.11 -7.06
CA PHE A 19 -2.30 6.96 -7.89
C PHE A 19 -2.82 6.97 -9.33
N THR A 20 -2.63 8.10 -10.01
CA THR A 20 -2.93 8.26 -11.45
C THR A 20 -1.89 7.56 -12.36
N ARG A 21 -1.11 6.64 -11.80
CA ARG A 21 -0.02 5.89 -12.43
C ARG A 21 0.12 4.53 -11.76
N ALA A 22 0.91 3.66 -12.37
CA ALA A 22 1.23 2.35 -11.84
C ALA A 22 1.70 2.41 -10.37
N ALA A 23 1.13 1.54 -9.52
CA ALA A 23 1.38 1.52 -8.09
C ALA A 23 1.36 0.10 -7.53
N THR A 24 2.22 -0.15 -6.54
CA THR A 24 2.18 -1.34 -5.71
C THR A 24 1.10 -1.12 -4.67
N LYS A 25 0.27 -2.13 -4.44
CA LYS A 25 -0.67 -2.23 -3.32
C LYS A 25 -0.17 -3.36 -2.43
N LEU A 26 0.07 -3.05 -1.17
CA LEU A 26 0.30 -4.02 -0.11
C LEU A 26 -0.88 -3.98 0.85
N VAL A 27 -1.38 -5.14 1.24
CA VAL A 27 -2.29 -5.30 2.36
C VAL A 27 -1.51 -6.00 3.46
N LEU A 28 -1.43 -5.36 4.62
CA LEU A 28 -0.68 -5.85 5.77
C LEU A 28 -1.64 -6.13 6.93
N ASP A 29 -1.55 -7.32 7.50
CA ASP A 29 -2.08 -7.65 8.82
C ASP A 29 -1.16 -7.03 9.88
N ILE A 30 -1.74 -6.12 10.66
CA ILE A 30 -1.07 -5.44 11.76
C ILE A 30 -1.55 -5.99 13.11
N GLY A 31 -2.13 -7.20 13.16
CA GLY A 31 -2.67 -7.79 14.36
C GLY A 31 -1.64 -7.91 15.49
N ALA A 32 -0.48 -8.51 15.22
CA ALA A 32 0.61 -8.60 16.19
C ALA A 32 1.06 -7.20 16.68
N LEU A 33 1.17 -6.22 15.78
CA LEU A 33 1.48 -4.83 16.13
C LEU A 33 0.37 -4.16 16.97
N SER A 34 -0.89 -4.51 16.71
CA SER A 34 -2.06 -3.98 17.38
C SER A 34 -2.14 -4.49 18.83
N ASP A 35 -1.71 -5.73 19.06
CA ASP A 35 -1.76 -6.38 20.37
C ASP A 35 -0.55 -6.06 21.26
N LEU A 36 0.51 -5.46 20.70
CA LEU A 36 1.66 -5.03 21.49
C LEU A 36 1.25 -4.12 22.65
N SER A 37 1.92 -4.32 23.79
CA SER A 37 1.84 -3.39 24.92
C SER A 37 2.19 -1.97 24.46
N ALA A 38 1.73 -0.96 25.20
CA ALA A 38 2.06 0.43 24.88
C ALA A 38 3.58 0.70 24.96
N ALA A 39 4.29 -0.01 25.84
CA ALA A 39 5.74 0.07 25.97
C ALA A 39 6.44 -0.50 24.73
N ASP A 40 6.11 -1.73 24.33
CA ASP A 40 6.76 -2.40 23.19
C ASP A 40 6.47 -1.69 21.88
N ALA A 41 5.24 -1.21 21.69
CA ALA A 41 4.90 -0.41 20.52
C ALA A 41 5.68 0.92 20.48
N THR A 42 5.91 1.56 21.63
CA THR A 42 6.73 2.78 21.70
C THR A 42 8.20 2.48 21.43
N ALA A 43 8.72 1.37 21.95
CA ALA A 43 10.09 0.91 21.70
C ALA A 43 10.30 0.60 20.21
N LEU A 44 9.38 -0.15 19.61
CA LEU A 44 9.41 -0.47 18.19
C LEU A 44 9.34 0.80 17.31
N ALA A 45 8.43 1.72 17.62
CA ALA A 45 8.34 3.00 16.93
C ALA A 45 9.66 3.77 17.00
N THR A 46 10.30 3.78 18.18
CA THR A 46 11.60 4.44 18.38
C THR A 46 12.69 3.76 17.54
N ALA A 47 12.72 2.43 17.50
CA ALA A 47 13.68 1.65 16.70
C ALA A 47 13.54 1.93 15.19
N VAL A 48 12.33 2.16 14.68
CA VAL A 48 12.13 2.58 13.27
C VAL A 48 12.29 4.10 13.06
N GLY A 49 12.68 4.84 14.09
CA GLY A 49 12.97 6.27 14.03
C GLY A 49 11.75 7.18 14.08
N LEU A 50 10.66 6.76 14.73
CA LEU A 50 9.55 7.63 15.13
C LEU A 50 9.75 8.10 16.57
N SER A 51 9.61 9.40 16.81
CA SER A 51 9.63 9.99 18.15
C SER A 51 8.28 10.55 18.55
N ARG A 52 8.06 10.74 19.86
CA ARG A 52 6.85 11.34 20.45
C ARG A 52 5.56 10.66 19.95
N VAL A 53 5.56 9.34 19.97
CA VAL A 53 4.40 8.53 19.60
C VAL A 53 3.53 8.23 20.81
N ARG A 54 2.24 8.07 20.57
CA ARG A 54 1.29 7.50 21.53
C ARG A 54 0.60 6.36 20.79
N PRO A 55 0.86 5.09 21.15
CA PRO A 55 0.27 3.96 20.44
C PRO A 55 -1.24 3.83 20.62
N GLY A 56 -1.81 4.36 21.71
CA GLY A 56 -3.22 4.15 22.08
C GLY A 56 -3.50 2.71 22.50
N ASP A 57 -4.73 2.39 22.86
CA ASP A 57 -5.06 1.06 23.41
C ASP A 57 -5.01 -0.04 22.34
N PRO A 58 -4.60 -1.27 22.69
CA PRO A 58 -4.62 -2.41 21.76
C PRO A 58 -5.96 -2.58 21.06
N GLY A 59 -5.94 -2.93 19.77
CA GLY A 59 -7.16 -3.12 18.98
C GLY A 59 -7.96 -1.85 18.66
N SER A 60 -7.55 -0.67 19.12
CA SER A 60 -8.30 0.58 18.88
C SER A 60 -8.02 1.22 17.51
N ALA A 61 -8.93 2.09 17.05
CA ALA A 61 -8.67 2.94 15.88
C ALA A 61 -7.47 3.89 16.07
N HIS A 62 -7.13 4.25 17.32
CA HIS A 62 -5.91 5.01 17.61
C HIS A 62 -4.65 4.17 17.34
N ARG A 63 -4.67 2.89 17.74
CA ARG A 63 -3.62 1.92 17.47
C ARG A 63 -3.43 1.66 15.98
N GLN A 64 -4.53 1.57 15.22
CA GLN A 64 -4.44 1.46 13.76
C GLN A 64 -3.76 2.71 13.15
N ARG A 65 -4.11 3.93 13.57
CA ARG A 65 -3.45 5.15 13.08
C ARG A 65 -1.97 5.21 13.45
N PHE A 66 -1.62 4.75 14.65
CA PHE A 66 -0.23 4.59 15.07
C PHE A 66 0.51 3.60 14.15
N ALA A 67 -0.06 2.42 13.91
CA ALA A 67 0.50 1.41 13.03
C ALA A 67 0.69 1.94 11.59
N MET A 68 -0.28 2.69 11.06
CA MET A 68 -0.16 3.33 9.75
C MET A 68 1.04 4.29 9.67
N ARG A 69 1.34 5.04 10.73
CA ARG A 69 2.52 5.93 10.78
C ARG A 69 3.82 5.14 10.85
N LEU A 70 3.84 4.07 11.63
CA LEU A 70 4.97 3.16 11.77
C LEU A 70 5.30 2.48 10.43
N VAL A 71 4.31 1.87 9.80
CA VAL A 71 4.44 1.27 8.46
C VAL A 71 4.86 2.32 7.44
N ALA A 72 4.31 3.54 7.49
CA ALA A 72 4.73 4.60 6.58
C ALA A 72 6.22 4.97 6.74
N ARG A 73 6.72 4.99 7.99
CA ARG A 73 8.13 5.25 8.29
C ARG A 73 9.01 4.10 7.80
N LEU A 74 8.61 2.86 8.07
CA LEU A 74 9.29 1.64 7.65
C LEU A 74 9.47 1.60 6.13
N VAL A 75 8.37 1.78 5.38
CA VAL A 75 8.38 1.79 3.91
C VAL A 75 9.32 2.86 3.36
N ARG A 76 9.28 4.07 3.93
CA ARG A 76 10.17 5.16 3.51
C ARG A 76 11.63 4.85 3.78
N ARG A 77 11.94 4.20 4.91
CA ARG A 77 13.31 3.83 5.27
C ARG A 77 13.85 2.77 4.33
N VAL A 78 13.15 1.65 4.16
CA VAL A 78 13.54 0.59 3.21
C VAL A 78 13.67 1.14 1.79
N ALA A 79 12.74 2.00 1.35
CA ALA A 79 12.81 2.61 0.02
C ALA A 79 14.00 3.57 -0.14
N LEU A 80 14.28 4.40 0.86
CA LEU A 80 15.41 5.33 0.85
C LEU A 80 16.73 4.57 0.76
N ASP A 81 16.90 3.58 1.63
CA ASP A 81 18.09 2.75 1.69
C ASP A 81 18.24 1.96 0.40
N ALA A 82 17.14 1.47 -0.19
CA ALA A 82 17.13 0.82 -1.51
C ALA A 82 17.39 1.77 -2.70
N GLY A 83 17.67 3.06 -2.46
CA GLY A 83 18.03 4.05 -3.50
C GLY A 83 16.85 4.87 -4.04
N THR A 84 15.67 4.80 -3.42
CA THR A 84 14.48 5.58 -3.80
C THR A 84 14.24 6.73 -2.83
N ALA A 85 14.92 7.85 -3.04
CA ALA A 85 14.85 9.01 -2.15
C ALA A 85 13.47 9.70 -2.09
N ARG A 86 12.67 9.62 -3.17
CA ARG A 86 11.34 10.24 -3.25
C ARG A 86 10.28 9.21 -3.62
N LEU A 87 9.65 8.62 -2.62
CA LEU A 87 8.54 7.69 -2.80
C LEU A 87 7.20 8.37 -2.48
N GLY A 88 6.32 8.48 -3.48
CA GLY A 88 4.92 8.80 -3.21
C GLY A 88 4.32 7.66 -2.39
N LEU A 89 3.81 7.94 -1.21
CA LEU A 89 3.32 6.90 -0.29
C LEU A 89 1.95 7.28 0.23
N ARG A 90 1.01 6.34 0.14
CA ARG A 90 -0.31 6.43 0.76
C ARG A 90 -0.49 5.24 1.68
N VAL A 91 -0.92 5.50 2.90
CA VAL A 91 -1.29 4.45 3.87
C VAL A 91 -2.72 4.71 4.29
N ARG A 92 -3.56 3.69 4.24
CA ARG A 92 -4.99 3.74 4.55
C ARG A 92 -5.36 2.60 5.50
N ALA A 93 -6.42 2.81 6.28
CA ALA A 93 -7.07 1.72 7.00
C ALA A 93 -7.59 0.68 5.98
N GLY A 94 -7.49 -0.60 6.34
CA GLY A 94 -8.06 -1.70 5.57
C GLY A 94 -9.53 -1.96 5.91
N SER A 95 -9.98 -3.17 5.62
CA SER A 95 -11.35 -3.65 5.88
C SER A 95 -11.69 -3.76 7.38
N GLY A 96 -10.69 -3.81 8.25
CA GLY A 96 -10.85 -3.82 9.71
C GLY A 96 -9.71 -3.11 10.44
N LEU A 97 -9.79 -3.05 11.78
CA LEU A 97 -8.80 -2.36 12.61
C LEU A 97 -7.41 -3.01 12.62
N ARG A 98 -7.33 -4.28 12.19
CA ARG A 98 -6.11 -5.07 12.13
C ARG A 98 -5.48 -5.10 10.74
N GLU A 99 -6.02 -4.33 9.80
CA GLU A 99 -5.52 -4.30 8.42
C GLU A 99 -5.11 -2.89 8.03
N VAL A 100 -4.01 -2.77 7.30
CA VAL A 100 -3.54 -1.52 6.70
C VAL A 100 -3.20 -1.76 5.23
N VAL A 101 -3.62 -0.82 4.38
CA VAL A 101 -3.29 -0.81 2.96
C VAL A 101 -2.21 0.23 2.70
N VAL A 102 -1.11 -0.21 2.10
CA VAL A 102 0.00 0.65 1.68
C VAL A 102 0.01 0.69 0.16
N ALA A 103 0.15 1.89 -0.40
CA ALA A 103 0.32 2.05 -1.83
C ALA A 103 1.45 3.02 -2.16
N TYR A 104 2.26 2.66 -3.16
CA TYR A 104 3.31 3.52 -3.68
C TYR A 104 3.55 3.30 -5.18
N PRO A 105 3.92 4.32 -5.96
CA PRO A 105 4.21 4.17 -7.38
C PRO A 105 5.42 3.27 -7.62
N TRP A 106 5.40 2.49 -8.71
CA TRP A 106 6.54 1.71 -9.16
C TRP A 106 6.93 2.04 -10.60
N ARG A 107 8.20 1.78 -10.93
CA ARG A 107 8.78 1.95 -12.27
C ARG A 107 9.29 0.65 -12.88
N HIS A 108 9.59 -0.31 -12.02
CA HIS A 108 10.37 -1.51 -12.30
C HIS A 108 9.73 -2.66 -11.53
N HIS A 109 9.17 -3.62 -12.25
CA HIS A 109 8.29 -4.65 -11.70
C HIS A 109 8.97 -5.45 -10.60
N ASP A 110 10.13 -6.04 -10.88
CA ASP A 110 10.78 -6.98 -9.96
C ASP A 110 11.29 -6.24 -8.71
N ARG A 111 11.82 -5.03 -8.87
CA ARG A 111 12.16 -4.15 -7.73
C ARG A 111 10.94 -3.74 -6.90
N ALA A 112 9.77 -3.58 -7.52
CA ALA A 112 8.55 -3.23 -6.81
C ALA A 112 8.01 -4.39 -5.98
N VAL A 113 8.09 -5.62 -6.52
CA VAL A 113 7.81 -6.86 -5.78
C VAL A 113 8.80 -7.00 -4.63
N ALA A 114 10.09 -6.87 -4.91
CA ALA A 114 11.15 -6.97 -3.90
C ALA A 114 10.96 -5.96 -2.77
N LEU A 115 10.67 -4.69 -3.09
CA LEU A 115 10.41 -3.67 -2.07
C LEU A 115 9.18 -4.04 -1.21
N GLY A 116 8.13 -4.56 -1.83
CA GLY A 116 6.91 -4.95 -1.10
C GLY A 116 7.15 -6.11 -0.13
N GLN A 117 7.87 -7.13 -0.59
CA GLN A 117 8.28 -8.26 0.23
C GLN A 117 9.22 -7.82 1.36
N ALA A 118 10.22 -7.00 1.04
CA ALA A 118 11.19 -6.48 2.01
C ALA A 118 10.50 -5.66 3.12
N VAL A 119 9.48 -4.87 2.80
CA VAL A 119 8.69 -4.13 3.80
C VAL A 119 7.97 -5.09 4.76
N ALA A 120 7.29 -6.11 4.24
CA ALA A 120 6.58 -7.08 5.08
C ALA A 120 7.54 -7.89 5.95
N GLN A 121 8.63 -8.40 5.35
CA GLN A 121 9.69 -9.11 6.06
C GLN A 121 10.33 -8.24 7.15
N SER A 122 10.55 -6.95 6.86
CA SER A 122 11.07 -6.02 7.86
C SER A 122 10.10 -5.81 9.01
N LEU A 123 8.79 -5.72 8.73
CA LEU A 123 7.77 -5.59 9.77
C LEU A 123 7.71 -6.85 10.65
N ASP A 124 7.66 -8.03 10.04
CA ASP A 124 7.64 -9.32 10.74
C ASP A 124 8.88 -9.45 11.63
N ALA A 125 10.06 -9.16 11.06
CA ALA A 125 11.31 -9.27 11.79
C ALA A 125 11.42 -8.25 12.93
N CYS A 126 10.84 -7.05 12.79
CA CYS A 126 10.78 -6.10 13.89
C CYS A 126 9.84 -6.58 15.00
N LEU A 127 8.70 -7.17 14.64
CA LEU A 127 7.72 -7.69 15.60
C LEU A 127 8.25 -8.90 16.36
N ASP A 128 8.89 -9.84 15.66
CA ASP A 128 9.53 -11.00 16.28
C ASP A 128 10.60 -10.59 17.29
N GLY A 129 11.43 -9.60 16.93
CA GLY A 129 12.44 -9.05 17.84
C GLY A 129 11.83 -8.44 19.09
N CYS A 130 10.76 -7.65 18.96
CA CYS A 130 10.06 -7.09 20.12
C CYS A 130 9.39 -8.16 21.01
N LEU A 131 8.89 -9.25 20.44
CA LEU A 131 8.28 -10.33 21.22
C LEU A 131 9.33 -11.19 21.95
N GLN A 132 10.57 -11.22 21.47
CA GLN A 132 11.67 -12.01 22.03
C GLN A 132 12.54 -11.22 23.02
N ASP A 133 12.63 -9.90 22.92
CA ASP A 133 13.39 -9.05 23.84
C ASP A 133 12.61 -8.79 25.14
N THR A 134 12.85 -9.60 26.17
CA THR A 134 12.25 -9.40 27.51
C THR A 134 13.04 -8.39 28.38
N GLU A 135 14.26 -7.95 27.98
CA GLU A 135 15.19 -7.22 28.86
C GLU A 135 15.96 -6.00 28.29
N GLY A 136 15.72 -5.46 27.07
CA GLY A 136 16.58 -4.34 26.64
C GLY A 136 16.23 -3.54 25.38
N GLY A 137 15.53 -2.42 25.57
CA GLY A 137 15.15 -1.48 24.49
C GLY A 137 16.30 -0.82 23.69
N LEU A 138 17.58 -0.97 24.09
CA LEU A 138 18.73 -0.46 23.33
C LEU A 138 19.26 -1.47 22.29
N ARG A 139 19.06 -2.79 22.50
CA ARG A 139 19.48 -3.84 21.55
C ARG A 139 18.50 -3.95 20.36
N ALA A 140 17.22 -3.72 20.60
CA ALA A 140 16.19 -3.71 19.56
C ALA A 140 16.50 -2.73 18.41
N GLY A 141 17.03 -1.53 18.70
CA GLY A 141 17.33 -0.52 17.68
C GLY A 141 18.40 -0.95 16.68
N ALA A 142 19.53 -1.46 17.16
CA ALA A 142 20.64 -1.90 16.30
C ALA A 142 20.26 -3.11 15.44
N VAL A 143 19.52 -4.06 16.01
CA VAL A 143 19.03 -5.25 15.30
C VAL A 143 18.01 -4.87 14.23
N VAL A 144 17.12 -3.92 14.51
CA VAL A 144 16.18 -3.38 13.52
C VAL A 144 16.93 -2.68 12.38
N ASP A 145 17.94 -1.89 12.69
CA ASP A 145 18.77 -1.20 11.69
C ASP A 145 19.51 -2.17 10.77
N GLU A 146 20.12 -3.21 11.33
CA GLU A 146 20.80 -4.27 10.58
C GLU A 146 19.82 -5.02 9.66
N ARG A 147 18.65 -5.41 10.19
CA ARG A 147 17.61 -6.10 9.42
C ARG A 147 17.08 -5.24 8.28
N LEU A 148 16.88 -3.94 8.51
CA LEU A 148 16.46 -3.00 7.48
C LEU A 148 17.54 -2.78 6.42
N ALA A 149 18.81 -2.73 6.81
CA ALA A 149 19.92 -2.64 5.89
C ALA A 149 20.01 -3.89 4.99
N ALA A 150 19.84 -5.08 5.56
CA ALA A 150 19.80 -6.35 4.83
C ALA A 150 18.63 -6.40 3.84
N ALA A 151 17.41 -6.06 4.28
CA ALA A 151 16.22 -5.99 3.43
C ALA A 151 16.42 -5.02 2.25
N SER A 152 16.98 -3.84 2.53
CA SER A 152 17.25 -2.82 1.51
C SER A 152 18.34 -3.25 0.53
N SER A 153 19.37 -3.96 1.00
CA SER A 153 20.42 -4.53 0.15
C SER A 153 19.86 -5.57 -0.81
N ALA A 154 18.98 -6.46 -0.31
CA ALA A 154 18.29 -7.44 -1.13
C ALA A 154 17.49 -6.76 -2.25
N VAL A 155 16.75 -5.68 -1.95
CA VAL A 155 16.01 -4.91 -2.96
C VAL A 155 16.94 -4.29 -4.02
N ARG A 156 18.09 -3.74 -3.63
CA ARG A 156 19.07 -3.17 -4.58
C ARG A 156 19.65 -4.21 -5.53
N GLY A 157 19.87 -5.43 -5.03
CA GLY A 157 20.38 -6.55 -5.81
C GLY A 157 19.41 -7.08 -6.87
N VAL A 158 18.12 -6.76 -6.77
CA VAL A 158 17.12 -7.25 -7.73
C VAL A 158 17.24 -6.51 -9.08
N PRO A 159 17.31 -7.24 -10.20
CA PRO A 159 17.20 -6.66 -11.54
C PRO A 159 15.96 -5.77 -11.66
N ALA A 160 16.00 -4.79 -12.55
CA ALA A 160 14.91 -3.81 -12.65
C ALA A 160 13.59 -4.42 -13.19
N GLY A 161 13.63 -5.54 -13.91
CA GLY A 161 12.45 -6.14 -14.52
C GLY A 161 11.74 -5.21 -15.51
N ARG A 162 10.51 -5.58 -15.89
CA ARG A 162 9.70 -4.81 -16.86
C ARG A 162 9.27 -3.45 -16.30
N ARG A 163 9.03 -2.49 -17.21
CA ARG A 163 8.34 -1.22 -16.89
C ARG A 163 6.81 -1.42 -16.92
N PRO A 164 6.03 -0.56 -16.24
CA PRO A 164 4.59 -0.59 -16.35
C PRO A 164 4.16 -0.36 -17.80
N SER A 165 3.32 -1.26 -18.30
CA SER A 165 2.64 -1.07 -19.58
C SER A 165 1.26 -0.55 -19.28
N ALA A 166 1.04 0.75 -19.44
CA ALA A 166 -0.32 1.28 -19.43
C ALA A 166 -1.07 0.63 -20.59
N VAL A 167 -2.13 -0.13 -20.28
CA VAL A 167 -3.04 -0.63 -21.32
C VAL A 167 -3.64 0.61 -21.96
N ARG A 168 -3.21 0.90 -23.19
CA ARG A 168 -3.82 1.96 -23.98
C ARG A 168 -5.19 1.43 -24.36
N ALA A 169 -6.24 1.91 -23.68
CA ALA A 169 -7.61 1.53 -23.98
C ALA A 169 -7.85 1.76 -25.47
N ARG A 170 -8.13 0.70 -26.22
CA ARG A 170 -8.45 0.78 -27.65
C ARG A 170 -9.84 1.36 -27.88
N VAL A 171 -10.71 1.21 -26.88
CA VAL A 171 -12.05 1.81 -26.83
C VAL A 171 -11.94 3.17 -26.15
N PRO A 172 -12.32 4.28 -26.80
CA PRO A 172 -12.42 5.59 -26.16
C PRO A 172 -13.39 5.53 -24.96
N VAL A 173 -12.98 6.07 -23.82
CA VAL A 173 -13.79 6.09 -22.59
C VAL A 173 -14.08 7.53 -22.19
N ALA A 174 -15.35 7.84 -21.95
CA ALA A 174 -15.80 9.06 -21.31
C ALA A 174 -16.35 8.72 -19.91
N SER A 175 -16.02 9.53 -18.90
CA SER A 175 -16.53 9.37 -17.53
C SER A 175 -17.34 10.60 -17.14
N VAL A 176 -18.57 10.38 -16.66
CA VAL A 176 -19.50 11.44 -16.26
C VAL A 176 -19.60 11.47 -14.73
N THR A 177 -19.17 12.57 -14.12
CA THR A 177 -19.27 12.81 -12.67
C THR A 177 -20.11 14.07 -12.39
N GLY A 178 -20.73 14.13 -11.21
CA GLY A 178 -21.56 15.25 -10.78
C GLY A 178 -22.64 14.83 -9.79
N THR A 179 -23.20 15.78 -9.05
CA THR A 179 -24.26 15.51 -8.05
C THR A 179 -25.48 14.90 -8.72
N ASN A 180 -25.95 15.50 -9.82
CA ASN A 180 -27.15 15.10 -10.54
C ASN A 180 -26.85 14.88 -12.04
N GLY A 181 -27.76 14.20 -12.75
CA GLY A 181 -27.72 14.08 -14.21
C GLY A 181 -26.75 13.04 -14.81
N LYS A 182 -25.93 12.34 -14.00
CA LYS A 182 -24.94 11.36 -14.49
C LYS A 182 -25.54 10.30 -15.43
N THR A 183 -26.66 9.69 -15.03
CA THR A 183 -27.35 8.67 -15.83
C THR A 183 -27.88 9.24 -17.13
N THR A 184 -28.56 10.39 -17.08
CA THR A 184 -29.11 11.06 -18.27
C THR A 184 -28.02 11.44 -19.25
N THR A 185 -26.94 12.07 -18.79
CA THR A 185 -25.81 12.47 -19.63
C THR A 185 -25.09 11.26 -20.23
N THR A 186 -24.92 10.18 -19.45
CA THR A 186 -24.31 8.94 -19.95
C THR A 186 -25.13 8.32 -21.08
N ARG A 187 -26.46 8.23 -20.89
CA ARG A 187 -27.38 7.70 -21.91
C ARG A 187 -27.43 8.59 -23.15
N LEU A 188 -27.42 9.91 -22.98
CA LEU A 188 -27.40 10.87 -24.09
C LEU A 188 -26.12 10.73 -24.92
N LEU A 189 -24.96 10.66 -24.26
CA LEU A 189 -23.67 10.44 -24.94
C LEU A 189 -23.66 9.11 -25.71
N ALA A 190 -24.18 8.04 -25.09
CA ALA A 190 -24.30 6.75 -25.74
C ALA A 190 -25.18 6.83 -26.99
N HIS A 191 -26.36 7.46 -26.88
CA HIS A 191 -27.26 7.64 -28.00
C HIS A 191 -26.60 8.43 -29.15
N ILE A 192 -25.94 9.54 -28.86
CA ILE A 192 -25.21 10.33 -29.87
C ILE A 192 -24.14 9.48 -30.58
N ALA A 193 -23.34 8.73 -29.81
CA ALA A 193 -22.29 7.89 -30.38
C ALA A 193 -22.86 6.75 -31.26
N MET A 194 -23.96 6.13 -30.84
CA MET A 194 -24.64 5.10 -31.62
C MET A 194 -25.28 5.67 -32.89
N THR A 195 -25.91 6.85 -32.81
CA THR A 195 -26.44 7.57 -33.98
C THR A 195 -25.33 7.95 -34.97
N ALA A 196 -24.11 8.20 -34.48
CA ALA A 196 -22.92 8.40 -35.31
C ALA A 196 -22.33 7.07 -35.87
N GLY A 197 -23.00 5.93 -35.68
CA GLY A 197 -22.57 4.62 -36.18
C GLY A 197 -21.50 3.92 -35.35
N LEU A 198 -21.17 4.42 -34.15
CA LEU A 198 -20.16 3.82 -33.29
C LEU A 198 -20.73 2.71 -32.42
N ARG A 199 -19.99 1.60 -32.32
CA ARG A 199 -20.28 0.53 -31.35
C ARG A 199 -20.01 1.03 -29.93
N THR A 200 -21.09 1.34 -29.21
CA THR A 200 -21.01 1.98 -27.90
C THR A 200 -21.61 1.09 -26.81
N GLY A 201 -20.92 1.05 -25.67
CA GLY A 201 -21.43 0.50 -24.42
C GLY A 201 -21.43 1.57 -23.34
N TRP A 202 -22.38 1.51 -22.41
CA TRP A 202 -22.49 2.44 -21.30
C TRP A 202 -22.90 1.73 -20.02
N SER A 203 -22.60 2.35 -18.88
CA SER A 203 -23.01 1.86 -17.56
C SER A 203 -23.58 3.01 -16.73
N SER A 204 -24.69 2.75 -16.05
CA SER A 204 -25.26 3.62 -15.02
C SER A 204 -25.56 2.81 -13.77
N THR A 205 -26.18 3.46 -12.78
CA THR A 205 -26.75 2.80 -11.60
C THR A 205 -27.71 1.65 -11.94
N ASP A 206 -28.34 1.68 -13.12
CA ASP A 206 -29.35 0.71 -13.55
C ASP A 206 -28.74 -0.52 -14.23
N GLY A 207 -27.45 -0.50 -14.57
CA GLY A 207 -26.75 -1.64 -15.17
C GLY A 207 -25.72 -1.27 -16.24
N VAL A 208 -25.37 -2.27 -17.05
CA VAL A 208 -24.42 -2.18 -18.16
C VAL A 208 -25.14 -2.58 -19.45
N VAL A 209 -25.04 -1.77 -20.49
CA VAL A 209 -25.68 -1.99 -21.79
C VAL A 209 -24.64 -1.86 -22.90
N VAL A 210 -24.69 -2.76 -23.88
CA VAL A 210 -23.85 -2.72 -25.10
C VAL A 210 -24.79 -2.77 -26.29
N GLN A 211 -24.69 -1.78 -27.19
CA GLN A 211 -25.55 -1.69 -28.39
C GLN A 211 -27.06 -1.75 -28.06
N GLY A 212 -27.51 -0.86 -27.17
CA GLY A 212 -28.93 -0.72 -26.81
C GLY A 212 -29.60 0.41 -27.56
#